data_AF-A0A815GIV8-F1
#
_entry.id   AF-A0A815GIV8-F1
#
_cell.length_a   1.000
_cell.length_b   1.000
_cell.length_c   1.000
_cell.angle_alpha   90.00
_cell.angle_beta   90.00
_cell.angle_gamma   90.00
#
_symmetry.space_group_name_H-M   'P 1'
#
loop_
_entity.id
_entity.type
_entity.pdbx_description
1 polymer ?
#
loop_
_entity_poly.entity_id
_entity_poly.type
_entity_poly.pdbx_seq_one_letter_code
_entity_poly.pdbx_strand_id
1 'polypeptide(L)'
;MYESKWHHYFDNYKDLYTYNDIEYYQDLLVKVGFVKEQTEITEEIFEYMFSDRKELIGFFSQTWPQLQFIPTELTDQFMNEYANNFIRVFSSENESNKIQLKLKMMTIYIKQNIYK
;
A
#
# COMPACT_ATOMS: atom_id res chain seq x y z
N MET A 1 -11.26 9.76 22.27
CA MET A 1 -11.03 9.14 20.94
C MET A 1 -12.14 9.63 20.03
N TYR A 2 -11.82 10.33 18.96
CA TYR A 2 -12.82 10.68 17.96
C TYR A 2 -12.98 9.46 17.04
N GLU A 3 -14.10 8.75 17.16
CA GLU A 3 -14.46 7.74 16.17
C GLU A 3 -14.73 8.44 14.85
N SER A 4 -14.01 8.02 13.81
CA SER A 4 -14.24 8.48 12.46
C SER A 4 -15.64 8.06 12.02
N LYS A 5 -16.41 8.95 11.37
CA LYS A 5 -17.71 8.61 10.77
C LYS A 5 -17.63 7.52 9.70
N TRP A 6 -16.42 7.12 9.30
CA TRP A 6 -16.16 6.06 8.33
C TRP A 6 -15.96 4.69 8.99
N HIS A 7 -15.81 4.63 10.32
CA HIS A 7 -15.41 3.43 11.06
C HIS A 7 -16.31 2.22 10.78
N HIS A 8 -17.63 2.43 10.75
CA HIS A 8 -18.60 1.35 10.57
C HIS A 8 -18.49 0.63 9.23
N TYR A 9 -17.95 1.28 8.19
CA TYR A 9 -17.68 0.62 6.91
C TYR A 9 -16.55 -0.41 7.01
N PHE A 10 -15.73 -0.34 8.06
CA PHE A 10 -14.59 -1.23 8.29
C PHE A 10 -14.81 -2.19 9.47
N ASP A 11 -16.01 -2.31 10.04
CA ASP A 11 -16.28 -3.18 11.20
C ASP A 11 -15.91 -4.65 10.96
N ASN A 12 -16.05 -5.12 9.72
CA ASN A 12 -15.70 -6.48 9.31
C ASN A 12 -14.40 -6.54 8.49
N TYR A 13 -13.65 -5.43 8.43
CA TYR A 13 -12.38 -5.41 7.73
C TYR A 13 -11.36 -6.24 8.51
N LYS A 14 -10.85 -7.30 7.86
CA LYS A 14 -9.67 -8.02 8.34
C LYS A 14 -8.49 -7.54 7.51
N ASP A 15 -7.48 -7.03 8.20
CA ASP A 15 -6.22 -6.72 7.53
C ASP A 15 -5.54 -8.01 7.09
N LEU A 16 -5.62 -8.30 5.80
CA LEU A 16 -4.99 -9.47 5.20
C LEU A 16 -3.52 -9.20 4.86
N TYR A 17 -3.06 -7.95 4.98
CA TYR A 17 -1.72 -7.53 4.60
C TYR A 17 -0.83 -7.46 5.83
N THR A 18 -0.61 -8.60 6.48
CA THR A 18 0.48 -8.71 7.46
C THR A 18 1.80 -8.72 6.71
N TYR A 19 2.63 -7.71 6.96
CA TYR A 19 4.01 -7.68 6.47
C TYR A 19 4.84 -8.66 7.30
N ASN A 20 5.21 -9.80 6.71
CA ASN A 20 6.05 -10.81 7.34
C ASN A 20 7.53 -10.60 6.96
N ASP A 21 8.43 -11.41 7.50
CA ASP A 21 9.84 -11.39 7.10
C ASP A 21 10.06 -12.08 5.74
N ILE A 22 11.25 -11.88 5.17
CA ILE A 22 11.61 -12.45 3.87
C ILE A 22 11.51 -13.99 3.93
N GLU A 23 11.94 -14.59 5.04
CA GLU A 23 11.93 -16.02 5.27
C GLU A 23 10.53 -16.61 5.13
N TYR A 24 9.52 -15.96 5.70
CA TYR A 24 8.12 -16.37 5.57
C TYR A 24 7.67 -16.42 4.11
N TYR A 25 7.95 -15.37 3.33
CA TYR A 25 7.56 -15.35 1.92
C TYR A 25 8.38 -16.33 1.09
N GLN A 26 9.64 -16.52 1.41
CA GLN A 26 10.50 -17.50 0.75
C GLN A 26 9.97 -18.93 0.97
N ASP A 27 9.54 -19.26 2.19
CA ASP A 27 8.90 -20.54 2.52
C ASP A 27 7.56 -20.72 1.79
N LEU A 28 6.78 -19.64 1.66
CA LEU A 28 5.53 -19.67 0.90
C LEU A 28 5.78 -19.99 -0.58
N LEU A 29 6.77 -19.34 -1.20
CA LEU A 29 7.16 -19.60 -2.60
C LEU A 29 7.59 -21.06 -2.80
N VAL A 30 8.39 -21.60 -1.88
CA VAL A 30 8.79 -23.02 -1.92
C VAL A 30 7.58 -23.96 -1.80
N LYS A 31 6.65 -23.67 -0.89
CA LYS A 31 5.42 -24.46 -0.70
C LYS A 31 4.52 -24.49 -1.93
N VAL A 32 4.51 -23.43 -2.73
CA VAL A 32 3.73 -23.37 -3.98
C VAL A 32 4.51 -23.86 -5.21
N GLY A 33 5.73 -24.37 -5.02
CA GLY A 33 6.50 -25.08 -6.05
C GLY A 33 7.65 -24.30 -6.69
N PHE A 34 7.98 -23.10 -6.22
CA PHE A 34 9.18 -22.40 -6.67
C PHE A 34 10.44 -23.01 -6.04
N VAL A 35 11.52 -23.02 -6.81
CA VAL A 35 12.85 -23.38 -6.31
C VAL A 35 13.50 -22.15 -5.70
N LYS A 36 14.05 -22.25 -4.48
CA LYS A 36 14.60 -21.10 -3.74
C LYS A 36 15.65 -20.35 -4.54
N GLU A 37 16.51 -21.04 -5.27
CA GLU A 37 17.57 -20.47 -6.10
C GLU A 37 17.03 -19.70 -7.32
N GLN A 38 15.78 -19.94 -7.71
CA GLN A 38 15.10 -19.23 -8.81
C GLN A 38 14.35 -17.99 -8.32
N THR A 39 14.27 -17.78 -7.02
CA THR A 39 13.54 -16.65 -6.44
C THR A 39 14.49 -15.79 -5.61
N GLU A 40 14.34 -14.48 -5.72
CA GLU A 40 15.04 -13.53 -4.88
C GLU A 40 14.02 -12.55 -4.33
N ILE A 41 14.00 -12.37 -3.01
CA ILE A 41 13.08 -11.45 -2.34
C ILE A 41 13.91 -10.34 -1.73
N THR A 42 13.62 -9.10 -2.09
CA THR A 42 14.24 -7.91 -1.50
C THR A 42 13.21 -7.06 -0.77
N GLU A 43 13.66 -6.39 0.29
CA GLU A 43 12.89 -5.32 0.91
C GLU A 43 13.39 -3.99 0.37
N GLU A 44 12.46 -3.18 -0.12
CA GLU A 44 12.77 -1.90 -0.75
C GLU A 44 11.85 -0.80 -0.20
N ILE A 45 12.38 0.40 -0.06
CA ILE A 45 11.60 1.58 0.28
C ILE A 45 11.28 2.30 -1.03
N PHE A 46 10.01 2.29 -1.39
CA PHE A 46 9.49 3.05 -2.51
C PHE A 46 9.08 4.43 -2.03
N GLU A 47 9.70 5.46 -2.60
CA GLU A 47 9.35 6.85 -2.34
C GLU A 47 8.45 7.37 -3.46
N TYR A 48 7.23 7.76 -3.09
CA TYR A 48 6.29 8.42 -3.98
C TYR A 48 6.22 9.90 -3.63
N MET A 49 6.26 10.74 -4.66
CA MET A 49 6.18 12.18 -4.54
C MET A 49 4.98 12.67 -5.32
N PHE A 50 4.03 13.30 -4.61
CA PHE A 50 2.83 13.87 -5.21
C PHE A 50 2.94 15.39 -5.21
N SER A 51 2.68 15.99 -6.36
CA SER A 51 2.74 17.44 -6.58
C SER A 51 1.52 18.13 -5.99
N ASP A 52 0.39 17.43 -5.93
CA ASP A 52 -0.86 17.96 -5.39
C ASP A 52 -1.75 16.86 -4.78
N ARG A 53 -2.86 17.31 -4.17
CA ARG A 53 -3.86 16.43 -3.57
C ARG A 53 -4.52 15.51 -4.59
N LYS A 54 -4.65 15.93 -5.85
CA LYS A 54 -5.33 15.15 -6.89
C LYS A 54 -4.50 13.93 -7.29
N GLU A 55 -3.18 14.08 -7.40
CA GLU A 55 -2.25 12.97 -7.62
C GLU A 55 -2.28 11.97 -6.45
N LEU A 56 -2.30 12.47 -5.22
CA LEU A 56 -2.42 11.64 -4.02
C LEU A 56 -3.71 10.81 -4.02
N ILE A 57 -4.86 11.46 -4.30
CA ILE A 57 -6.16 10.78 -4.40
C ILE A 57 -6.10 9.73 -5.51
N GLY A 58 -5.58 10.09 -6.69
CA GLY A 58 -5.45 9.18 -7.82
C GLY A 58 -4.65 7.92 -7.49
N PHE A 59 -3.55 8.07 -6.75
CA PHE A 59 -2.74 6.95 -6.27
C PHE A 59 -3.55 6.03 -5.36
N PHE A 60 -4.13 6.55 -4.27
CA PHE A 60 -4.85 5.71 -3.31
C PHE A 60 -6.12 5.08 -3.89
N SER A 61 -6.82 5.76 -4.80
CA SER A 61 -7.99 5.18 -5.46
C SER A 61 -7.66 3.95 -6.32
N GLN A 62 -6.40 3.80 -6.75
CA GLN A 62 -5.94 2.67 -7.54
C GLN A 62 -5.24 1.59 -6.70
N THR A 63 -4.57 1.99 -5.62
CA THR A 63 -3.70 1.11 -4.83
C THR A 63 -4.33 0.61 -3.54
N TRP A 64 -5.45 1.19 -3.10
CA TRP A 64 -6.06 0.88 -1.81
C TRP A 64 -7.28 -0.05 -1.97
N PRO A 65 -7.10 -1.39 -1.92
CA PRO A 65 -8.20 -2.35 -2.12
C PRO A 65 -9.30 -2.22 -1.05
N GLN A 66 -9.01 -1.61 0.08
CA GLN A 66 -9.95 -1.36 1.17
C GLN A 66 -11.01 -0.30 0.80
N LEU A 67 -10.80 0.46 -0.28
CA LEU A 67 -11.81 1.39 -0.78
C LEU A 67 -13.13 0.69 -1.17
N GLN A 68 -13.09 -0.60 -1.48
CA GLN A 68 -14.27 -1.41 -1.80
C GLN A 68 -15.29 -1.52 -0.66
N PHE A 69 -14.88 -1.24 0.59
CA PHE A 69 -15.76 -1.25 1.75
C PHE A 69 -16.58 0.04 1.90
N ILE A 70 -16.22 1.10 1.16
CA ILE A 70 -16.95 2.36 1.14
C ILE A 70 -18.02 2.32 0.03
N PRO A 71 -19.28 2.72 0.30
CA PRO A 71 -20.30 2.85 -0.73
C PRO A 71 -19.83 3.77 -1.87
N THR A 72 -20.08 3.37 -3.11
CA THR A 72 -19.56 4.06 -4.31
C THR A 72 -19.94 5.55 -4.35
N GLU A 73 -21.14 5.88 -3.90
CA GLU A 73 -21.65 7.25 -3.82
C GLU A 73 -20.95 8.12 -2.75
N LEU A 74 -20.24 7.51 -1.81
CA LEU A 74 -19.48 8.18 -0.75
C LEU A 74 -17.96 8.17 -1.00
N THR A 75 -17.48 7.39 -1.97
CA THR A 75 -16.05 7.22 -2.27
C THR A 75 -15.32 8.56 -2.48
N ASP A 76 -15.89 9.47 -3.27
CA ASP A 76 -15.27 10.78 -3.52
C ASP A 76 -15.16 11.62 -2.25
N GLN A 77 -16.21 11.62 -1.42
CA GLN A 77 -16.19 12.33 -0.14
C GLN A 77 -15.13 11.75 0.79
N PHE A 78 -15.11 10.43 0.93
CA PHE A 78 -14.14 9.70 1.74
C PHE A 78 -12.71 10.00 1.32
N MET A 79 -12.41 9.89 0.01
CA MET A 79 -11.06 10.12 -0.51
C MET A 79 -10.59 11.56 -0.31
N ASN A 80 -11.48 12.54 -0.41
CA ASN A 80 -11.14 13.92 -0.11
C ASN A 80 -10.79 14.12 1.37
N GLU A 81 -11.59 13.55 2.29
CA GLU A 81 -11.31 13.64 3.73
C GLU A 81 -10.04 12.89 4.11
N TYR A 82 -9.82 11.70 3.54
CA TYR A 82 -8.61 10.91 3.71
C TYR A 82 -7.38 11.70 3.25
N ALA A 83 -7.39 12.23 2.03
CA ALA A 83 -6.26 12.99 1.48
C ALA A 83 -5.95 14.24 2.32
N ASN A 84 -6.97 14.97 2.78
CA ASN A 84 -6.76 16.13 3.66
C ASN A 84 -6.13 15.73 4.99
N ASN A 85 -6.58 14.63 5.60
CA ASN A 85 -6.00 14.11 6.84
C ASN A 85 -4.56 13.62 6.62
N PHE A 86 -4.29 12.93 5.51
CA PHE A 86 -2.97 12.46 5.14
C PHE A 86 -1.98 13.64 5.01
N ILE A 87 -2.34 14.65 4.23
CA ILE A 87 -1.54 15.88 4.06
C ILE A 87 -1.32 16.54 5.43
N ARG A 88 -2.37 16.68 6.25
CA ARG A 88 -2.22 17.29 7.58
C ARG A 88 -1.22 16.54 8.47
N VAL A 89 -1.19 15.21 8.41
CA VAL A 89 -0.32 14.37 9.24
C VAL A 89 1.12 14.33 8.69
N PHE A 90 1.28 14.21 7.37
CA PHE A 90 2.57 13.93 6.73
C PHE A 90 3.25 15.15 6.08
N SER A 91 2.55 16.28 5.91
CA SER A 91 3.14 17.52 5.37
C SER A 91 3.79 18.41 6.42
N SER A 92 3.63 18.13 7.72
CA SER A 92 4.37 18.83 8.79
C SER A 92 5.85 18.45 8.86
N GLU A 93 6.28 17.42 8.13
CA GLU A 93 7.63 16.84 8.23
C GLU A 93 8.55 17.15 7.04
N ASN A 94 8.10 17.94 6.05
CA ASN A 94 8.84 18.14 4.80
C ASN A 94 9.03 19.64 4.43
N GLU A 95 10.27 20.05 4.17
CA GLU A 95 10.63 21.38 3.63
C GLU A 95 10.30 21.53 2.13
N SER A 96 9.87 20.46 1.47
CA SER A 96 9.49 20.46 0.05
C SER A 96 8.00 20.76 -0.12
N ASN A 97 7.64 21.51 -1.16
CA ASN A 97 6.24 21.74 -1.57
C ASN A 97 5.53 20.48 -2.09
N LYS A 98 6.08 19.29 -1.89
CA LYS A 98 5.56 18.01 -2.37
C LYS A 98 5.13 17.12 -1.20
N ILE A 99 4.09 16.33 -1.44
CA ILE A 99 3.60 15.34 -0.48
C ILE A 99 4.42 14.06 -0.69
N GLN A 100 5.18 13.64 0.30
CA GLN A 100 5.99 12.42 0.24
C GLN A 100 5.29 11.26 0.94
N LEU A 101 5.31 10.09 0.31
CA LEU A 101 4.89 8.82 0.89
C LEU A 101 6.03 7.82 0.74
N LYS A 102 6.47 7.22 1.85
CA LYS A 102 7.45 6.14 1.85
C LYS A 102 6.75 4.82 2.18
N LEU A 103 6.79 3.87 1.26
CA LEU A 103 6.22 2.53 1.45
C LEU A 103 7.35 1.51 1.49
N LYS A 104 7.40 0.71 2.56
CA LYS A 104 8.23 -0.49 2.59
C LYS A 104 7.50 -1.59 1.84
N MET A 105 8.09 -2.09 0.77
CA MET A 105 7.52 -3.14 -0.06
C MET A 105 8.48 -4.32 -0.16
N MET A 106 7.94 -5.51 -0.45
CA MET A 106 8.73 -6.66 -0.84
C MET A 106 8.65 -6.86 -2.34
N THR A 107 9.81 -6.99 -2.98
CA THR A 107 9.93 -7.27 -4.40
C THR A 107 10.39 -8.71 -4.58
N ILE A 108 9.62 -9.52 -5.31
CA ILE A 108 9.97 -10.90 -5.64
C ILE A 108 10.44 -10.93 -7.09
N TYR A 109 11.69 -11.34 -7.30
CA TYR A 109 12.27 -11.60 -8.61
C TYR A 109 12.26 -13.11 -8.88
N ILE A 110 11.71 -13.51 -10.03
CA ILE A 110 11.72 -14.90 -10.49
C ILE A 110 12.69 -15.01 -11.66
N LYS A 111 13.77 -15.75 -11.47
CA LYS A 111 14.77 -16.06 -12.49
C LYS A 111 14.21 -17.13 -13.41
N GLN A 112 13.92 -16.78 -14.66
CA GLN A 112 13.56 -17.76 -15.68
C GLN A 112 14.83 -18.46 -16.18
N ASN A 113 14.96 -19.76 -15.90
CA ASN A 113 15.90 -20.59 -16.64
C ASN A 113 15.36 -20.76 -18.06
N ILE A 114 15.80 -19.92 -18.98
CA ILE A 114 15.64 -20.15 -20.41
C ILE A 114 16.60 -21.31 -20.76
N TYR A 115 16.14 -22.55 -20.63
CA TYR A 115 16.80 -23.67 -21.28
C TYR A 115 16.63 -23.46 -22.80
N LYS A 116 17.74 -23.11 -23.48
CA LYS A 116 17.88 -23.20 -24.93
C LYS A 116 18.34 -24.59 -25.33
#